data_AF-A0A8C5JKC7-F1
#
_entry.id   AF-A0A8C5JKC7-F1
#
_cell.length_a   1.000
_cell.length_b   1.000
_cell.length_c   1.000
_cell.angle_alpha   90.00
_cell.angle_beta   90.00
_cell.angle_gamma   90.00
#
_symmetry.space_group_name_H-M   'P 1'
#
loop_
_entity.id
_entity.type
_entity.pdbx_description
1 polymer ?
#
loop_
_entity_poly.entity_id
_entity_poly.type
_entity_poly.pdbx_seq_one_letter_code
_entity_poly.pdbx_strand_id
1 'polypeptide(L)'
;CQCDSGCKERQDCCWDYEDACVEPTRSWTCTNFRCGETRIPGSYCSCSDDCLQKKDCCVNYYSICKGETSWVEEPCESVETPQCPDGFTLPPLILFSMDGFRAEYLDTWSSLLPNMEKLKTCGTHSKYMRAVYPTKTFPNHYTIVTGLYPESHGIIDNNMYDVDLNAHFSLSGEEKFKPAWWKGQPVWLTAMSQNLKAGTFFWPGSDVPIGGKYPTLYTIYNGSVPYEERISGILKWLDNAQSERPDIYTLYIEQPDSSGHSFGPVSAGVIKALQLADKAVGMLMDGLKQRNLHKCVNLIVLADHGMEKTYCKKLEYMTNYFKEVDFYLYAGPAARIRAKDVPKDYFTCKSGPILGLSSQRSPQHFKPYLTPDLPKRFHYANNIRIDKVHLLVDRQWLAVTFFFLLLLLQSRLYS
;
A
#
# COMPACT_ATOMS: atom_id res chain seq x y z
N CYS A 1 45.14 -11.93 -7.63
CA CYS A 1 43.71 -12.00 -7.36
C CYS A 1 42.97 -12.06 -8.69
N GLN A 2 41.78 -12.66 -8.75
CA GLN A 2 41.01 -12.92 -9.96
C GLN A 2 39.61 -12.27 -9.87
N CYS A 3 38.96 -12.06 -11.03
CA CYS A 3 37.62 -11.47 -11.11
C CYS A 3 36.64 -12.31 -11.95
N ASP A 4 36.94 -13.59 -12.19
CA ASP A 4 36.01 -14.53 -12.81
C ASP A 4 35.10 -15.20 -11.77
N SER A 5 33.99 -15.80 -12.24
CA SER A 5 33.00 -16.46 -11.38
C SER A 5 33.57 -17.62 -10.55
N GLY A 6 34.67 -18.24 -10.96
CA GLY A 6 35.32 -19.32 -10.22
C GLY A 6 36.25 -18.84 -9.09
N CYS A 7 36.50 -17.53 -8.96
CA CYS A 7 37.44 -17.03 -7.97
C CYS A 7 37.02 -17.30 -6.52
N LYS A 8 35.71 -17.39 -6.28
CA LYS A 8 35.15 -17.68 -4.94
C LYS A 8 35.50 -19.09 -4.49
N GLU A 9 35.43 -20.06 -5.41
CA GLU A 9 35.78 -21.45 -5.13
C GLU A 9 37.28 -21.61 -4.91
N ARG A 10 38.10 -20.91 -5.69
CA ARG A 10 39.56 -20.92 -5.57
C ARG A 10 40.08 -20.06 -4.42
N GLN A 11 39.22 -19.27 -3.77
CA GLN A 11 39.57 -18.28 -2.74
C GLN A 11 40.65 -17.29 -3.20
N ASP A 12 40.63 -16.92 -4.48
CA ASP A 12 41.62 -16.04 -5.10
C ASP A 12 41.02 -14.74 -5.66
N CYS A 13 39.76 -14.41 -5.30
CA CYS A 13 39.10 -13.18 -5.74
C CYS A 13 39.87 -11.92 -5.35
N CYS A 14 39.79 -10.89 -6.18
CA CYS A 14 40.17 -9.53 -5.77
C CYS A 14 39.27 -9.08 -4.61
N TRP A 15 39.83 -8.25 -3.72
CA TRP A 15 39.22 -7.90 -2.45
C TRP A 15 37.88 -7.15 -2.61
N ASP A 16 37.71 -6.48 -3.76
CA ASP A 16 36.55 -5.70 -4.19
C ASP A 16 35.65 -6.44 -5.19
N TYR A 17 35.92 -7.72 -5.49
CA TYR A 17 35.17 -8.49 -6.49
C TYR A 17 33.66 -8.51 -6.23
N GLU A 18 33.23 -8.68 -4.98
CA GLU A 18 31.80 -8.71 -4.66
C GLU A 18 31.14 -7.36 -4.94
N ASP A 19 31.75 -6.28 -4.47
CA ASP A 19 31.24 -4.91 -4.60
C ASP A 19 31.28 -4.40 -6.05
N ALA A 20 32.29 -4.77 -6.82
CA ALA A 20 32.52 -4.28 -8.17
C ALA A 20 31.88 -5.16 -9.26
N CYS A 21 31.68 -6.47 -9.03
CA CYS A 21 31.22 -7.39 -10.08
C CYS A 21 29.88 -8.10 -9.76
N VAL A 22 29.54 -8.32 -8.49
CA VAL A 22 28.34 -9.09 -8.10
C VAL A 22 27.21 -8.18 -7.66
N GLU A 23 27.44 -7.33 -6.65
CA GLU A 23 26.43 -6.40 -6.10
C GLU A 23 25.78 -5.46 -7.15
N PRO A 24 26.49 -4.97 -8.19
CA PRO A 24 25.87 -4.14 -9.24
C PRO A 24 24.70 -4.81 -9.98
N THR A 25 24.67 -6.15 -10.02
CA THR A 25 23.58 -6.93 -10.65
C THR A 25 22.38 -7.15 -9.74
N ARG A 26 22.46 -6.67 -8.49
CA ARG A 26 21.46 -6.85 -7.44
C ARG A 26 21.02 -5.54 -6.78
N SER A 27 21.66 -4.43 -7.14
CA SER A 27 21.52 -3.14 -6.49
C SER A 27 21.04 -2.04 -7.44
N TRP A 28 20.25 -1.13 -6.90
CA TRP A 28 19.71 0.05 -7.58
C TRP A 28 20.50 1.33 -7.28
N THR A 29 21.69 1.19 -6.68
CA THR A 29 22.50 2.32 -6.21
C THR A 29 23.91 2.28 -6.75
N CYS A 30 24.47 3.46 -7.03
CA CYS A 30 25.90 3.67 -7.15
C CYS A 30 26.57 3.63 -5.77
N THR A 31 27.82 3.18 -5.77
CA THR A 31 28.76 3.22 -4.64
C THR A 31 30.10 3.74 -5.16
N ASN A 32 31.05 4.03 -4.27
CA ASN A 32 32.40 4.44 -4.68
C ASN A 32 33.09 3.40 -5.58
N PHE A 33 32.72 2.12 -5.48
CA PHE A 33 33.23 1.04 -6.34
C PHE A 33 32.63 1.04 -7.75
N ARG A 34 31.44 1.61 -7.92
CA ARG A 34 30.69 1.60 -9.19
C ARG A 34 30.88 2.85 -10.03
N CYS A 35 31.37 3.94 -9.45
CA CYS A 35 31.53 5.20 -10.19
C CYS A 35 32.59 5.06 -11.30
N GLY A 36 32.18 5.29 -12.55
CA GLY A 36 33.06 5.08 -13.71
C GLY A 36 33.22 3.60 -14.06
N GLU A 37 32.32 2.72 -13.59
CA GLU A 37 32.37 1.30 -13.92
C GLU A 37 32.33 1.07 -15.44
N THR A 38 33.00 0.01 -15.89
CA THR A 38 32.69 -0.56 -17.20
C THR A 38 31.29 -1.17 -17.11
N ARG A 39 30.45 -0.95 -18.12
CA ARG A 39 29.07 -1.44 -18.10
C ARG A 39 29.00 -2.93 -17.83
N ILE A 40 28.21 -3.29 -16.80
CA ILE A 40 28.01 -4.67 -16.36
C ILE A 40 26.67 -5.17 -16.92
N PRO A 41 26.68 -6.19 -17.81
CA PRO A 41 25.44 -6.80 -18.30
C PRO A 41 24.57 -7.32 -17.15
N GLY A 42 23.27 -7.03 -17.21
CA GLY A 42 22.31 -7.45 -16.17
C GLY A 42 22.24 -6.54 -14.95
N SER A 43 22.99 -5.43 -14.90
CA SER A 43 22.77 -4.39 -13.89
C SER A 43 21.40 -3.72 -14.06
N TYR A 44 20.73 -3.42 -12.95
CA TYR A 44 19.42 -2.75 -12.97
C TYR A 44 19.49 -1.28 -13.38
N CYS A 45 20.62 -0.64 -13.06
CA CYS A 45 20.98 0.72 -13.42
C CYS A 45 22.51 0.82 -13.51
N SER A 46 23.01 1.85 -14.18
CA SER A 46 24.44 2.02 -14.45
C SER A 46 25.05 3.18 -13.69
N CYS A 47 26.35 3.07 -13.41
CA CYS A 47 27.18 4.15 -12.86
C CYS A 47 28.37 4.49 -13.79
N SER A 48 28.31 4.05 -15.05
CA SER A 48 29.28 4.35 -16.09
C SER A 48 29.15 5.80 -16.58
N ASP A 49 30.20 6.33 -17.21
CA ASP A 49 30.22 7.73 -17.67
C ASP A 49 29.20 8.05 -18.77
N ASP A 50 28.72 7.04 -19.51
CA ASP A 50 27.70 7.18 -20.54
C ASP A 50 26.26 6.97 -20.02
N CYS A 51 26.06 6.73 -18.71
CA CYS A 51 24.73 6.41 -18.18
C CYS A 51 23.70 7.54 -18.39
N LEU A 52 24.14 8.79 -18.33
CA LEU A 52 23.26 9.95 -18.51
C LEU A 52 22.76 10.03 -19.95
N GLN A 53 23.65 9.75 -20.91
CA GLN A 53 23.29 9.71 -22.33
C GLN A 53 22.31 8.59 -22.64
N LYS A 54 22.50 7.42 -22.02
CA LYS A 54 21.61 6.26 -22.18
C LYS A 54 20.36 6.31 -21.30
N LYS A 55 20.25 7.31 -20.43
CA LYS A 55 19.15 7.51 -19.47
C LYS A 55 18.91 6.28 -18.59
N ASP A 56 19.99 5.64 -18.15
CA ASP A 56 19.96 4.44 -17.32
C ASP A 56 20.82 4.54 -16.05
N CYS A 57 21.17 5.76 -15.64
CA CYS A 57 21.88 5.98 -14.39
C CYS A 57 21.07 5.51 -13.17
N CYS A 58 21.76 5.01 -12.15
CA CYS A 58 21.15 4.88 -10.82
C CYS A 58 20.75 6.27 -10.27
N VAL A 59 19.71 6.33 -9.44
CA VAL A 59 19.14 7.62 -8.99
C VAL A 59 20.10 8.46 -8.16
N ASN A 60 21.03 7.81 -7.45
CA ASN A 60 22.06 8.45 -6.63
C ASN A 60 23.39 8.67 -7.38
N TYR A 61 23.40 8.57 -8.72
CA TYR A 61 24.62 8.75 -9.51
C TYR A 61 25.25 10.13 -9.31
N TYR A 62 24.45 11.21 -9.33
CA TYR A 62 24.98 12.56 -9.12
C TYR A 62 25.56 12.75 -7.73
N SER A 63 24.87 12.25 -6.70
CA SER A 63 25.34 12.41 -5.33
C SER A 63 26.61 11.61 -5.05
N ILE A 64 26.64 10.33 -5.45
CA ILE A 64 27.78 9.45 -5.16
C ILE A 64 28.95 9.66 -6.12
N CYS A 65 28.69 9.82 -7.43
CA CYS A 65 29.76 9.83 -8.45
C CYS A 65 30.16 11.23 -8.93
N LYS A 66 29.33 12.25 -8.72
CA LYS A 66 29.63 13.65 -9.10
C LYS A 66 29.79 14.59 -7.90
N GLY A 67 29.56 14.10 -6.68
CA GLY A 67 29.72 14.89 -5.45
C GLY A 67 28.64 15.96 -5.27
N GLU A 68 27.50 15.83 -5.96
CA GLU A 68 26.34 16.69 -5.71
C GLU A 68 25.65 16.31 -4.40
N THR A 69 24.85 17.20 -3.85
CA THR A 69 24.03 16.88 -2.68
C THR A 69 22.89 15.93 -3.07
N SER A 70 22.53 14.99 -2.20
CA SER A 70 21.26 14.25 -2.39
C SER A 70 20.06 15.17 -2.20
N TRP A 71 18.87 14.76 -2.63
CA TRP A 71 17.66 15.54 -2.37
C TRP A 71 17.51 15.77 -0.88
N VAL A 72 17.69 14.76 -0.02
CA VAL A 72 17.41 14.89 1.42
C VAL A 72 18.35 15.88 2.13
N GLU A 73 19.57 16.04 1.66
CA GLU A 73 20.57 16.93 2.28
C GLU A 73 20.38 18.43 1.97
N GLU A 74 19.63 18.77 0.92
CA GLU A 74 19.40 20.17 0.56
C GLU A 74 18.55 20.92 1.61
N PRO A 75 18.68 22.25 1.75
CA PRO A 75 17.74 23.00 2.57
C PRO A 75 16.34 23.01 1.95
N CYS A 76 15.30 23.24 2.76
CA CYS A 76 13.97 23.52 2.24
C CYS A 76 13.98 24.84 1.46
N GLU A 77 13.29 24.85 0.32
CA GLU A 77 13.08 26.02 -0.52
C GLU A 77 11.58 26.18 -0.79
N SER A 78 11.09 27.42 -0.77
CA SER A 78 9.71 27.72 -1.17
C SER A 78 9.56 27.62 -2.68
N VAL A 79 8.63 26.77 -3.14
CA VAL A 79 8.29 26.63 -4.56
C VAL A 79 6.98 27.39 -4.81
N GLU A 80 7.09 28.70 -5.07
CA GLU A 80 5.91 29.54 -5.34
C GLU A 80 5.35 29.29 -6.75
N THR A 81 6.25 29.02 -7.70
CA THR A 81 5.91 28.67 -9.09
C THR A 81 6.60 27.35 -9.44
N PRO A 82 5.89 26.39 -10.07
CA PRO A 82 6.46 25.09 -10.39
C PRO A 82 7.60 25.24 -11.42
N GLN A 83 8.74 24.61 -11.13
CA GLN A 83 9.90 24.57 -12.03
C GLN A 83 9.85 23.28 -12.84
N CYS A 84 9.08 23.30 -13.93
CA CYS A 84 8.85 22.15 -14.79
C CYS A 84 9.73 22.21 -16.06
N PRO A 85 10.40 21.10 -16.44
CA PRO A 85 11.13 21.03 -17.70
C PRO A 85 10.19 20.99 -18.90
N ASP A 86 10.73 21.24 -20.10
CA ASP A 86 9.95 21.28 -21.34
C ASP A 86 9.09 20.03 -21.53
N GLY A 87 7.84 20.26 -21.93
CA GLY A 87 6.81 19.23 -22.11
C GLY A 87 6.00 18.92 -20.85
N PHE A 88 6.39 19.40 -19.66
CA PHE A 88 5.55 19.34 -18.45
C PHE A 88 4.75 20.64 -18.30
N THR A 89 3.75 20.83 -19.18
CA THR A 89 2.87 22.01 -19.15
C THR A 89 1.97 22.05 -17.92
N LEU A 90 1.71 20.91 -17.31
CA LEU A 90 1.00 20.75 -16.05
C LEU A 90 1.87 19.92 -15.09
N PRO A 91 2.07 20.38 -13.84
CA PRO A 91 2.64 19.57 -12.76
C PRO A 91 1.97 18.20 -12.63
N PRO A 92 2.70 17.08 -12.80
CA PRO A 92 2.13 15.76 -12.59
C PRO A 92 1.86 15.51 -11.11
N LEU A 93 0.87 14.68 -10.81
CA LEU A 93 0.51 14.25 -9.45
C LEU A 93 0.98 12.81 -9.22
N ILE A 94 1.72 12.56 -8.13
CA ILE A 94 2.06 11.21 -7.68
C ILE A 94 1.36 10.94 -6.34
N LEU A 95 0.52 9.90 -6.31
CA LEU A 95 -0.06 9.33 -5.10
C LEU A 95 0.81 8.14 -4.65
N PHE A 96 1.56 8.30 -3.56
CA PHE A 96 2.43 7.27 -3.01
C PHE A 96 1.85 6.72 -1.71
N SER A 97 1.38 5.48 -1.74
CA SER A 97 0.79 4.81 -0.58
C SER A 97 1.77 3.84 0.08
N MET A 98 1.94 3.98 1.40
CA MET A 98 2.65 3.05 2.26
C MET A 98 1.64 2.35 3.17
N ASP A 99 1.28 1.11 2.84
CA ASP A 99 0.22 0.37 3.53
C ASP A 99 0.48 0.29 5.03
N GLY A 100 -0.54 0.56 5.85
CA GLY A 100 -0.46 0.40 7.30
C GLY A 100 0.51 1.36 8.00
N PHE A 101 0.98 2.42 7.32
CA PHE A 101 1.80 3.47 7.92
C PHE A 101 0.94 4.29 8.89
N ARG A 102 0.88 3.84 10.14
CA ARG A 102 0.22 4.54 11.23
C ARG A 102 0.87 5.91 11.44
N ALA A 103 0.05 6.95 11.56
CA ALA A 103 0.51 8.34 11.78
C ALA A 103 1.54 8.48 12.93
N GLU A 104 1.33 7.76 14.03
CA GLU A 104 2.24 7.77 15.18
C GLU A 104 3.67 7.29 14.85
N TYR A 105 3.87 6.53 13.78
CA TYR A 105 5.23 6.17 13.34
C TYR A 105 6.06 7.39 12.94
N LEU A 106 5.44 8.38 12.29
CA LEU A 106 6.15 9.62 11.93
C LEU A 106 6.34 10.53 13.15
N ASP A 107 5.41 10.51 14.11
CA ASP A 107 5.54 11.28 15.35
C ASP A 107 6.68 10.75 16.24
N THR A 108 6.81 9.42 16.34
CA THR A 108 7.75 8.76 17.27
C THR A 108 9.10 8.46 16.63
N TRP A 109 9.14 8.10 15.34
CA TRP A 109 10.33 7.59 14.67
C TRP A 109 10.87 8.49 13.56
N SER A 110 10.44 9.76 13.47
CA SER A 110 10.88 10.69 12.42
C SER A 110 12.40 10.79 12.27
N SER A 111 13.15 10.74 13.37
CA SER A 111 14.62 10.81 13.34
C SER A 111 15.30 9.62 12.62
N LEU A 112 14.57 8.52 12.42
CA LEU A 112 15.01 7.36 11.65
C LEU A 112 14.53 7.39 10.20
N LEU A 113 13.73 8.40 9.83
CA LEU A 113 13.03 8.53 8.55
C LEU A 113 13.35 9.91 7.92
N PRO A 114 14.61 10.18 7.56
CA PRO A 114 15.04 11.51 7.13
C PRO A 114 14.32 12.03 5.87
N ASN A 115 13.97 11.16 4.92
CA ASN A 115 13.28 11.58 3.71
C ASN A 115 11.83 12.01 4.02
N MET A 116 11.14 11.21 4.83
CA MET A 116 9.80 11.51 5.32
C MET A 116 9.76 12.75 6.21
N GLU A 117 10.73 12.90 7.12
CA GLU A 117 10.82 14.08 7.99
C GLU A 117 11.08 15.34 7.16
N LYS A 118 11.89 15.24 6.09
CA LYS A 118 12.09 16.35 5.17
C LYS A 118 10.81 16.72 4.41
N LEU A 119 10.08 15.74 3.85
CA LEU A 119 8.79 16.02 3.20
C LEU A 119 7.81 16.69 4.15
N LYS A 120 7.76 16.23 5.41
CA LYS A 120 6.94 16.85 6.47
C LYS A 120 7.39 18.28 6.79
N THR A 121 8.69 18.55 6.79
CA THR A 121 9.26 19.85 7.16
C THR A 121 9.15 20.88 6.05
N CYS A 122 9.42 20.49 4.79
CA CYS A 122 9.38 21.38 3.65
C CYS A 122 8.00 21.45 2.98
N GLY A 123 7.13 20.46 3.21
CA GLY A 123 5.82 20.34 2.57
C GLY A 123 4.65 20.65 3.50
N THR A 124 3.47 20.17 3.13
CA THR A 124 2.25 20.27 3.95
C THR A 124 1.96 18.93 4.61
N HIS A 125 1.85 18.92 5.93
CA HIS A 125 1.60 17.71 6.71
C HIS A 125 0.46 17.91 7.72
N SER A 126 -0.41 16.92 7.81
CA SER A 126 -1.37 16.77 8.90
C SER A 126 -0.87 15.72 9.89
N LYS A 127 -1.04 15.95 11.20
CA LYS A 127 -0.70 14.97 12.26
C LYS A 127 -1.31 13.59 12.01
N TYR A 128 -2.46 13.52 11.36
CA TYR A 128 -3.06 12.28 10.89
C TYR A 128 -4.05 12.55 9.77
N MET A 129 -4.31 11.52 8.96
CA MET A 129 -5.44 11.45 8.05
C MET A 129 -6.43 10.39 8.57
N ARG A 130 -7.72 10.70 8.59
CA ARG A 130 -8.74 9.76 9.08
C ARG A 130 -9.18 8.82 7.96
N ALA A 131 -8.88 7.54 8.13
CA ALA A 131 -9.40 6.44 7.31
C ALA A 131 -10.93 6.30 7.41
N VAL A 132 -11.56 5.72 6.39
CA VAL A 132 -12.96 5.27 6.42
C VAL A 132 -13.09 3.94 7.17
N TYR A 133 -14.32 3.64 7.60
CA TYR A 133 -14.64 2.39 8.26
C TYR A 133 -15.14 1.34 7.24
N PRO A 134 -14.67 0.08 7.31
CA PRO A 134 -13.61 -0.44 8.18
C PRO A 134 -12.22 0.01 7.73
N THR A 135 -11.29 0.13 8.68
CA THR A 135 -9.89 0.52 8.41
C THR A 135 -9.10 -0.66 7.82
N LYS A 136 -9.34 -0.91 6.53
CA LYS A 136 -8.80 -2.02 5.72
C LYS A 136 -8.32 -1.50 4.36
N THR A 137 -7.36 -2.23 3.78
CA THR A 137 -6.66 -1.85 2.56
C THR A 137 -7.55 -1.47 1.38
N PHE A 138 -8.35 -2.40 0.88
CA PHE A 138 -9.13 -2.17 -0.35
C PHE A 138 -10.20 -1.07 -0.17
N PRO A 139 -10.98 -1.04 0.92
CA PRO A 139 -11.92 0.04 1.17
C PRO A 139 -11.26 1.42 1.18
N ASN A 140 -10.15 1.58 1.89
CA ASN A 140 -9.51 2.89 2.08
C ASN A 140 -8.77 3.37 0.83
N HIS A 141 -7.99 2.51 0.19
CA HIS A 141 -7.33 2.88 -1.07
C HIS A 141 -8.33 3.25 -2.16
N TYR A 142 -9.46 2.54 -2.27
CA TYR A 142 -10.46 2.86 -3.27
C TYR A 142 -11.29 4.10 -2.91
N THR A 143 -11.54 4.34 -1.62
CA THR A 143 -12.06 5.63 -1.11
C THR A 143 -11.16 6.79 -1.52
N ILE A 144 -9.84 6.68 -1.34
CA ILE A 144 -8.89 7.77 -1.64
C ILE A 144 -9.01 8.23 -3.09
N VAL A 145 -9.17 7.29 -4.03
CA VAL A 145 -9.24 7.60 -5.47
C VAL A 145 -10.64 7.88 -5.98
N THR A 146 -11.69 7.66 -5.20
CA THR A 146 -13.09 7.92 -5.62
C THR A 146 -13.76 9.06 -4.86
N GLY A 147 -13.26 9.40 -3.66
CA GLY A 147 -13.91 10.32 -2.74
C GLY A 147 -15.23 9.80 -2.14
N LEU A 148 -15.52 8.50 -2.28
CA LEU A 148 -16.76 7.87 -1.85
C LEU A 148 -16.56 7.05 -0.57
N TYR A 149 -17.61 6.89 0.24
CA TYR A 149 -17.61 5.91 1.32
C TYR A 149 -17.70 4.47 0.78
N PRO A 150 -17.23 3.45 1.54
CA PRO A 150 -17.33 2.05 1.15
C PRO A 150 -18.74 1.59 0.79
N GLU A 151 -19.75 2.06 1.52
CA GLU A 151 -21.14 1.74 1.21
C GLU A 151 -21.59 2.23 -0.20
N SER A 152 -20.95 3.28 -0.73
CA SER A 152 -21.26 3.85 -2.05
C SER A 152 -20.41 3.25 -3.17
N HIS A 153 -19.10 3.08 -2.96
CA HIS A 153 -18.21 2.54 -4.00
C HIS A 153 -18.19 1.01 -4.06
N GLY A 154 -18.83 0.33 -3.10
CA GLY A 154 -19.11 -1.11 -3.12
C GLY A 154 -17.98 -2.02 -2.62
N ILE A 155 -16.80 -1.48 -2.35
CA ILE A 155 -15.66 -2.23 -1.80
C ILE A 155 -15.66 -2.06 -0.28
N ILE A 156 -16.43 -2.90 0.42
CA ILE A 156 -16.74 -2.70 1.85
C ILE A 156 -15.74 -3.35 2.81
N ASP A 157 -14.95 -4.31 2.32
CA ASP A 157 -13.89 -5.01 3.04
C ASP A 157 -12.97 -5.72 2.02
N ASN A 158 -11.83 -6.25 2.47
CA ASN A 158 -10.96 -7.11 1.68
C ASN A 158 -11.61 -8.47 1.36
N ASN A 159 -12.65 -8.86 2.12
CA ASN A 159 -13.46 -10.05 1.89
C ASN A 159 -14.95 -9.73 2.07
N MET A 160 -15.78 -10.05 1.08
CA MET A 160 -17.21 -9.75 1.10
C MET A 160 -18.02 -10.73 0.26
N TYR A 161 -19.32 -10.77 0.47
CA TYR A 161 -20.27 -11.54 -0.33
C TYR A 161 -21.34 -10.60 -0.87
N ASP A 162 -21.75 -10.83 -2.11
CA ASP A 162 -22.84 -10.10 -2.76
C ASP A 162 -23.92 -11.13 -3.13
N VAL A 163 -25.12 -10.96 -2.56
CA VAL A 163 -26.24 -11.88 -2.74
C VAL A 163 -26.83 -11.80 -4.15
N ASP A 164 -26.78 -10.63 -4.79
CA ASP A 164 -27.34 -10.42 -6.12
C ASP A 164 -26.41 -11.04 -7.18
N LEU A 165 -25.10 -10.96 -6.96
CA LEU A 165 -24.10 -11.65 -7.79
C LEU A 165 -23.94 -13.13 -7.43
N ASN A 166 -24.42 -13.52 -6.25
CA ASN A 166 -24.14 -14.79 -5.59
C ASN A 166 -22.64 -15.18 -5.65
N ALA A 167 -21.77 -14.23 -5.29
CA ALA A 167 -20.32 -14.36 -5.46
C ALA A 167 -19.55 -13.87 -4.23
N HIS A 168 -18.34 -14.40 -4.05
CA HIS A 168 -17.43 -14.02 -2.98
C HIS A 168 -16.24 -13.23 -3.53
N PHE A 169 -16.04 -12.04 -2.99
CA PHE A 169 -14.84 -11.24 -3.24
C PHE A 169 -13.76 -11.57 -2.19
N SER A 170 -12.53 -11.77 -2.66
CA SER A 170 -11.32 -11.92 -1.84
C SER A 170 -10.11 -11.40 -2.64
N LEU A 171 -9.10 -10.89 -1.94
CA LEU A 171 -7.84 -10.43 -2.55
C LEU A 171 -7.05 -11.52 -3.26
N SER A 172 -7.23 -12.78 -2.84
CA SER A 172 -6.59 -13.96 -3.44
C SER A 172 -7.42 -14.60 -4.55
N GLY A 173 -8.69 -14.19 -4.73
CA GLY A 173 -9.59 -14.76 -5.73
C GLY A 173 -9.61 -13.98 -7.04
N GLU A 174 -10.12 -14.61 -8.09
CA GLU A 174 -10.29 -13.99 -9.42
C GLU A 174 -11.41 -12.94 -9.43
N GLU A 175 -12.37 -13.02 -8.50
CA GLU A 175 -13.49 -12.08 -8.40
C GLU A 175 -13.04 -10.63 -8.21
N LYS A 176 -11.82 -10.40 -7.68
CA LYS A 176 -11.27 -9.04 -7.56
C LYS A 176 -11.14 -8.31 -8.89
N PHE A 177 -10.98 -9.04 -10.00
CA PHE A 177 -10.84 -8.47 -11.33
C PHE A 177 -12.18 -8.17 -12.02
N LYS A 178 -13.32 -8.49 -11.38
CA LYS A 178 -14.64 -8.32 -12.00
C LYS A 178 -15.16 -6.90 -11.73
N PRO A 179 -15.47 -6.09 -12.77
CA PRO A 179 -15.95 -4.71 -12.60
C PRO A 179 -17.26 -4.58 -11.80
N ALA A 180 -18.05 -5.65 -11.68
CA ALA A 180 -19.29 -5.65 -10.91
C ALA A 180 -19.10 -5.27 -9.43
N TRP A 181 -17.91 -5.49 -8.87
CA TRP A 181 -17.58 -5.09 -7.50
C TRP A 181 -17.29 -3.59 -7.36
N TRP A 182 -16.77 -2.95 -8.40
CA TRP A 182 -16.15 -1.63 -8.32
C TRP A 182 -17.12 -0.56 -8.83
N LYS A 183 -17.66 0.25 -7.92
CA LYS A 183 -18.62 1.32 -8.24
C LYS A 183 -17.97 2.70 -8.10
N GLY A 184 -18.64 3.73 -8.61
CA GLY A 184 -18.07 5.08 -8.66
C GLY A 184 -17.04 5.24 -9.76
N GLN A 185 -16.32 6.36 -9.73
CA GLN A 185 -15.34 6.72 -10.75
C GLN A 185 -13.99 7.04 -10.09
N PRO A 186 -12.98 6.16 -10.22
CA PRO A 186 -11.66 6.44 -9.68
C PRO A 186 -10.96 7.58 -10.46
N VAL A 187 -10.07 8.30 -9.78
CA VAL A 187 -9.45 9.54 -10.25
C VAL A 187 -8.70 9.38 -11.58
N TRP A 188 -8.11 8.20 -11.84
CA TRP A 188 -7.48 7.93 -13.13
C TRP A 188 -8.48 7.96 -14.29
N LEU A 189 -9.70 7.45 -14.12
CA LEU A 189 -10.74 7.54 -15.14
C LEU A 189 -11.28 8.97 -15.27
N THR A 190 -11.36 9.71 -14.15
CA THR A 190 -11.71 11.14 -14.16
C THR A 190 -10.70 11.95 -14.97
N ALA A 191 -9.41 11.75 -14.73
CA ALA A 191 -8.32 12.38 -15.48
C ALA A 191 -8.40 12.03 -16.98
N MET A 192 -8.58 10.74 -17.31
CA MET A 192 -8.71 10.27 -18.69
C MET A 192 -9.94 10.81 -19.42
N SER A 193 -11.05 11.06 -18.71
CA SER A 193 -12.23 11.72 -19.29
C SER A 193 -11.98 13.19 -19.65
N GLN A 194 -10.93 13.79 -19.09
CA GLN A 194 -10.52 15.18 -19.28
C GLN A 194 -9.21 15.29 -20.08
N ASN A 195 -8.91 14.28 -20.91
CA ASN A 195 -7.75 14.23 -21.81
C ASN A 195 -6.37 14.18 -21.11
N LEU A 196 -6.33 13.78 -19.84
CA LEU A 196 -5.08 13.49 -19.12
C LEU A 196 -4.79 11.98 -19.15
N LYS A 197 -3.54 11.58 -18.93
CA LYS A 197 -3.11 10.17 -18.89
C LYS A 197 -2.84 9.72 -17.46
N ALA A 198 -3.01 8.42 -17.21
CA ALA A 198 -2.84 7.85 -15.88
C ALA A 198 -1.87 6.66 -15.89
N GLY A 199 -0.92 6.64 -14.96
CA GLY A 199 0.08 5.59 -14.78
C GLY A 199 -0.02 4.97 -13.39
N THR A 200 -0.43 3.73 -13.27
CA THR A 200 -0.69 3.09 -11.97
C THR A 200 0.25 1.92 -11.72
N PHE A 201 1.22 2.12 -10.83
CA PHE A 201 2.11 1.05 -10.37
C PHE A 201 1.57 0.48 -9.06
N PHE A 202 0.61 -0.42 -9.23
CA PHE A 202 -0.26 -0.99 -8.20
C PHE A 202 -1.17 0.04 -7.50
N TRP A 203 -2.48 -0.21 -7.56
CA TRP A 203 -3.47 0.40 -6.68
C TRP A 203 -4.74 -0.47 -6.71
N PRO A 204 -5.46 -0.66 -5.59
CA PRO A 204 -6.74 -1.38 -5.60
C PRO A 204 -7.71 -0.82 -6.66
N GLY A 205 -8.05 -1.65 -7.64
CA GLY A 205 -8.96 -1.30 -8.75
C GLY A 205 -8.27 -0.81 -10.02
N SER A 206 -6.95 -0.56 -10.01
CA SER A 206 -6.23 -0.10 -11.21
C SER A 206 -6.05 -1.19 -12.27
N ASP A 207 -6.02 -2.46 -11.85
CA ASP A 207 -5.96 -3.65 -12.69
C ASP A 207 -7.34 -4.25 -12.98
N VAL A 208 -8.39 -3.41 -12.95
CA VAL A 208 -9.78 -3.78 -13.21
C VAL A 208 -10.38 -2.88 -14.30
N PRO A 209 -11.15 -3.43 -15.27
CA PRO A 209 -11.75 -2.64 -16.34
C PRO A 209 -13.02 -1.90 -15.87
N ILE A 210 -12.86 -0.95 -14.95
CA ILE A 210 -13.95 -0.16 -14.37
C ILE A 210 -14.57 0.73 -15.46
N GLY A 211 -15.89 0.63 -15.66
CA GLY A 211 -16.56 1.31 -16.78
C GLY A 211 -16.04 0.86 -18.16
N GLY A 212 -15.46 -0.35 -18.24
CA GLY A 212 -14.86 -0.88 -19.46
C GLY A 212 -13.48 -0.29 -19.80
N LYS A 213 -12.83 0.42 -18.88
CA LYS A 213 -11.54 1.09 -19.10
C LYS A 213 -10.53 0.77 -18.02
N TYR A 214 -9.25 0.68 -18.41
CA TYR A 214 -8.09 0.65 -17.53
C TYR A 214 -7.42 2.03 -17.51
N PRO A 215 -6.54 2.33 -16.54
CA PRO A 215 -5.56 3.42 -16.65
C PRO A 215 -4.74 3.31 -17.94
N THR A 216 -4.20 4.45 -18.42
CA THR A 216 -3.38 4.48 -19.65
C THR A 216 -2.19 3.52 -19.58
N LEU A 217 -1.50 3.51 -18.43
CA LEU A 217 -0.48 2.55 -18.06
C LEU A 217 -0.87 1.95 -16.71
N TYR A 218 -0.82 0.63 -16.60
CA TYR A 218 -1.08 -0.06 -15.33
C TYR A 218 -0.27 -1.34 -15.24
N THR A 219 -0.06 -1.80 -14.01
CA THR A 219 0.53 -3.10 -13.71
C THR A 219 -0.47 -3.98 -12.97
N ILE A 220 -0.48 -5.27 -13.27
CA ILE A 220 -1.24 -6.27 -12.50
C ILE A 220 -0.51 -6.49 -11.19
N TYR A 221 -1.24 -6.46 -10.06
CA TYR A 221 -0.63 -6.59 -8.75
C TYR A 221 0.23 -7.86 -8.61
N ASN A 222 1.50 -7.65 -8.26
CA ASN A 222 2.44 -8.70 -7.89
C ASN A 222 3.33 -8.20 -6.75
N GLY A 223 3.00 -8.62 -5.52
CA GLY A 223 3.72 -8.20 -4.31
C GLY A 223 5.19 -8.61 -4.27
N SER A 224 5.63 -9.54 -5.12
CA SER A 224 7.02 -9.96 -5.22
C SER A 224 7.92 -8.96 -5.97
N VAL A 225 7.34 -7.96 -6.65
CA VAL A 225 8.11 -6.93 -7.35
C VAL A 225 8.80 -6.01 -6.33
N PRO A 226 10.15 -5.88 -6.34
CA PRO A 226 10.88 -5.02 -5.41
C PRO A 226 10.46 -3.55 -5.49
N TYR A 227 10.56 -2.80 -4.39
CA TYR A 227 10.11 -1.40 -4.35
C TYR A 227 10.90 -0.50 -5.30
N GLU A 228 12.18 -0.77 -5.43
CA GLU A 228 13.09 -0.07 -6.33
C GLU A 228 12.67 -0.23 -7.80
N GLU A 229 12.19 -1.42 -8.18
CA GLU A 229 11.67 -1.66 -9.53
C GLU A 229 10.37 -0.87 -9.77
N ARG A 230 9.49 -0.80 -8.76
CA ARG A 230 8.25 0.00 -8.85
C ARG A 230 8.56 1.50 -9.02
N ILE A 231 9.50 2.02 -8.24
CA ILE A 231 9.95 3.43 -8.30
C ILE A 231 10.62 3.71 -9.65
N SER A 232 11.51 2.82 -10.10
CA SER A 232 12.14 2.90 -11.42
C SER A 232 11.09 2.90 -12.54
N GLY A 233 10.02 2.11 -12.41
CA GLY A 233 8.88 2.12 -13.31
C GLY A 233 8.19 3.49 -13.42
N ILE A 234 7.92 4.14 -12.27
CA ILE A 234 7.36 5.51 -12.24
C ILE A 234 8.32 6.51 -12.90
N LEU A 235 9.61 6.47 -12.54
CA LEU A 235 10.62 7.37 -13.10
C LEU A 235 10.76 7.19 -14.62
N LYS A 236 10.71 5.96 -15.11
CA LYS A 236 10.70 5.65 -16.54
C LYS A 236 9.45 6.19 -17.23
N TRP A 237 8.27 6.07 -16.63
CA TRP A 237 7.05 6.66 -17.19
C TRP A 237 7.08 8.19 -17.21
N LEU A 238 7.81 8.85 -16.30
CA LEU A 238 8.05 10.30 -16.35
C LEU A 238 9.00 10.68 -17.49
N ASP A 239 9.87 9.77 -17.94
CA ASP A 239 10.78 9.98 -19.08
C ASP A 239 10.10 9.76 -20.45
N ASN A 240 8.86 9.26 -20.48
CA ASN A 240 8.11 9.08 -21.72
C ASN A 240 7.90 10.41 -22.46
N ALA A 241 7.71 10.31 -23.78
CA ALA A 241 7.30 11.45 -24.59
C ALA A 241 5.96 12.02 -24.09
N GLN A 242 5.75 13.34 -24.23
CA GLN A 242 4.54 14.03 -23.74
C GLN A 242 3.23 13.39 -24.25
N SER A 243 3.24 12.83 -25.46
CA SER A 243 2.09 12.14 -26.05
C SER A 243 1.72 10.84 -25.34
N GLU A 244 2.60 10.25 -24.54
CA GLU A 244 2.41 8.96 -23.84
C GLU A 244 2.60 9.06 -22.32
N ARG A 245 3.18 10.15 -21.85
CA ARG A 245 3.48 10.38 -20.43
C ARG A 245 2.21 10.59 -19.60
N PRO A 246 2.04 9.87 -18.47
CA PRO A 246 0.95 10.14 -17.54
C PRO A 246 1.03 11.53 -16.88
N ASP A 247 -0.11 12.04 -16.46
CA ASP A 247 -0.25 13.26 -15.66
C ASP A 247 -0.56 12.93 -14.18
N ILE A 248 -1.19 11.78 -13.95
CA ILE A 248 -1.43 11.22 -12.62
C ILE A 248 -0.79 9.86 -12.48
N TYR A 249 -0.14 9.65 -11.35
CA TYR A 249 0.60 8.46 -11.02
C TYR A 249 0.12 7.88 -9.69
N THR A 250 0.07 6.56 -9.59
CA THR A 250 -0.06 5.88 -8.31
C THR A 250 1.10 4.93 -8.10
N LEU A 251 1.60 4.87 -6.87
CA LEU A 251 2.66 3.97 -6.45
C LEU A 251 2.32 3.42 -5.07
N TYR A 252 2.43 2.11 -4.90
CA TYR A 252 2.06 1.42 -3.67
C TYR A 252 3.17 0.48 -3.20
N ILE A 253 3.40 0.46 -1.88
CA ILE A 253 4.24 -0.53 -1.19
C ILE A 253 3.49 -1.14 0.00
N GLU A 254 3.71 -2.44 0.25
CA GLU A 254 3.02 -3.21 1.32
C GLU A 254 3.59 -2.98 2.73
N GLN A 255 4.67 -2.20 2.84
CA GLN A 255 5.31 -1.89 4.12
C GLN A 255 4.92 -0.48 4.56
N PRO A 256 4.74 -0.26 5.88
CA PRO A 256 5.06 -1.18 6.98
C PRO A 256 3.97 -2.18 7.39
N ASP A 257 2.82 -2.27 6.71
CA ASP A 257 1.69 -3.16 7.08
C ASP A 257 2.13 -4.61 7.30
N SER A 258 2.84 -5.18 6.33
CA SER A 258 3.31 -6.57 6.38
C SER A 258 4.13 -6.86 7.64
N SER A 259 5.05 -5.96 8.02
CA SER A 259 5.85 -6.12 9.25
C SER A 259 5.04 -5.82 10.51
N GLY A 260 4.09 -4.89 10.42
CA GLY A 260 3.14 -4.58 11.49
C GLY A 260 2.29 -5.80 11.85
N HIS A 261 1.82 -6.55 10.86
CA HIS A 261 1.09 -7.80 11.07
C HIS A 261 1.98 -8.91 11.64
N SER A 262 3.18 -9.09 11.10
CA SER A 262 4.08 -10.18 11.52
C SER A 262 4.67 -9.99 12.92
N PHE A 263 5.01 -8.75 13.29
CA PHE A 263 5.79 -8.47 14.50
C PHE A 263 5.09 -7.55 15.51
N GLY A 264 3.96 -6.94 15.12
CA GLY A 264 3.27 -5.91 15.89
C GLY A 264 3.85 -4.50 15.64
N PRO A 265 3.06 -3.45 15.91
CA PRO A 265 3.38 -2.07 15.52
C PRO A 265 4.60 -1.45 16.22
N VAL A 266 5.03 -2.03 17.36
CA VAL A 266 6.23 -1.61 18.08
C VAL A 266 7.19 -2.80 18.13
N SER A 267 8.06 -2.89 17.14
CA SER A 267 8.99 -3.99 16.96
C SER A 267 10.19 -3.58 16.08
N ALA A 268 11.32 -4.28 16.24
CA ALA A 268 12.48 -4.06 15.38
C ALA A 268 12.17 -4.35 13.89
N GLY A 269 11.26 -5.29 13.61
CA GLY A 269 10.80 -5.57 12.25
C GLY A 269 10.10 -4.37 11.61
N VAL A 270 9.21 -3.70 12.35
CA VAL A 270 8.57 -2.46 11.87
C VAL A 270 9.57 -1.33 11.70
N ILE A 271 10.54 -1.14 12.60
CA ILE A 271 11.57 -0.11 12.43
C ILE A 271 12.35 -0.31 11.12
N LYS A 272 12.77 -1.54 10.81
CA LYS A 272 13.44 -1.86 9.54
C LYS A 272 12.54 -1.59 8.33
N ALA A 273 11.26 -1.95 8.42
CA ALA A 273 10.28 -1.70 7.36
C ALA A 273 10.04 -0.21 7.12
N LEU A 274 9.97 0.60 8.19
CA LEU A 274 9.86 2.05 8.11
C LEU A 274 11.09 2.66 7.42
N GLN A 275 12.29 2.22 7.80
CA GLN A 275 13.53 2.67 7.13
C GLN A 275 13.58 2.27 5.66
N LEU A 276 13.06 1.08 5.30
CA LEU A 276 12.95 0.65 3.90
C LEU A 276 11.96 1.54 3.12
N ALA A 277 10.80 1.84 3.70
CA ALA A 277 9.81 2.73 3.11
C ALA A 277 10.35 4.17 2.96
N ASP A 278 11.11 4.67 3.94
CA ASP A 278 11.77 5.98 3.86
C ASP A 278 12.84 6.02 2.75
N LYS A 279 13.62 4.94 2.59
CA LYS A 279 14.58 4.81 1.47
C LYS A 279 13.88 4.78 0.12
N ALA A 280 12.72 4.13 0.00
CA ALA A 280 11.90 4.15 -1.21
C ALA A 280 11.44 5.58 -1.57
N VAL A 281 11.03 6.38 -0.57
CA VAL A 281 10.74 7.80 -0.77
C VAL A 281 11.98 8.58 -1.21
N GLY A 282 13.13 8.35 -0.56
CA GLY A 282 14.40 8.96 -0.95
C GLY A 282 14.80 8.65 -2.38
N MET A 283 14.70 7.39 -2.80
CA MET A 283 14.97 6.95 -4.17
C MET A 283 14.07 7.66 -5.20
N LEU A 284 12.79 7.81 -4.89
CA LEU A 284 11.86 8.57 -5.74
C LEU A 284 12.31 10.03 -5.82
N MET A 285 12.57 10.69 -4.68
CA MET A 285 12.93 12.11 -4.65
C MET A 285 14.27 12.41 -5.34
N ASP A 286 15.29 11.57 -5.15
CA ASP A 286 16.56 11.67 -5.88
C ASP A 286 16.35 11.46 -7.38
N GLY A 287 15.52 10.49 -7.77
CA GLY A 287 15.16 10.25 -9.17
C GLY A 287 14.41 11.42 -9.82
N LEU A 288 13.53 12.09 -9.06
CA LEU A 288 12.87 13.33 -9.47
C LEU A 288 13.86 14.50 -9.56
N LYS A 289 14.81 14.60 -8.62
CA LYS A 289 15.85 15.62 -8.64
C LYS A 289 16.74 15.50 -9.87
N GLN A 290 17.21 14.29 -10.17
CA GLN A 290 18.00 13.95 -11.35
C GLN A 290 17.32 14.38 -12.67
N ARG A 291 15.97 14.45 -12.68
CA ARG A 291 15.15 14.84 -13.84
C ARG A 291 14.70 16.30 -13.81
N ASN A 292 15.15 17.09 -12.84
CA ASN A 292 14.65 18.46 -12.57
C ASN A 292 13.14 18.52 -12.34
N LEU A 293 12.55 17.46 -11.76
CA LEU A 293 11.12 17.33 -11.48
C LEU A 293 10.75 17.50 -10.01
N HIS A 294 11.72 17.46 -9.09
CA HIS A 294 11.50 17.61 -7.64
C HIS A 294 10.83 18.93 -7.21
N LYS A 295 10.86 19.97 -8.06
CA LYS A 295 10.17 21.27 -7.91
C LYS A 295 9.02 21.47 -8.91
N CYS A 296 8.65 20.41 -9.62
CA CYS A 296 7.54 20.39 -10.58
C CYS A 296 6.41 19.48 -10.09
N VAL A 297 6.75 18.27 -9.63
CA VAL A 297 5.80 17.23 -9.24
C VAL A 297 5.03 17.62 -7.97
N ASN A 298 3.72 17.39 -7.98
CA ASN A 298 2.92 17.33 -6.76
C ASN A 298 2.97 15.90 -6.20
N LEU A 299 3.61 15.72 -5.04
CA LEU A 299 3.70 14.41 -4.37
C LEU A 299 2.76 14.38 -3.16
N ILE A 300 1.87 13.39 -3.11
CA ILE A 300 1.08 13.06 -1.92
C ILE A 300 1.56 11.70 -1.41
N VAL A 301 2.24 11.72 -0.28
CA VAL A 301 2.57 10.50 0.48
C VAL A 301 1.48 10.26 1.53
N LEU A 302 0.88 9.08 1.51
CA LEU A 302 -0.23 8.73 2.38
C LEU A 302 -0.22 7.26 2.80
N ALA A 303 -1.18 6.90 3.63
CA ALA A 303 -1.51 5.53 3.99
C ALA A 303 -3.02 5.37 4.04
N ASP A 304 -3.44 4.12 3.92
CA ASP A 304 -4.82 3.67 3.95
C ASP A 304 -5.37 3.50 5.37
N HIS A 305 -4.54 3.01 6.30
CA HIS A 305 -4.88 2.87 7.71
C HIS A 305 -3.64 2.84 8.62
N GLY A 306 -3.89 2.79 9.93
CA GLY A 306 -2.86 2.51 10.94
C GLY A 306 -2.72 1.03 11.26
N MET A 307 -2.08 0.73 12.39
CA MET A 307 -1.84 -0.64 12.88
C MET A 307 -2.01 -0.70 14.41
N GLU A 308 -2.48 -1.84 14.91
CA GLU A 308 -2.70 -2.05 16.34
C GLU A 308 -2.23 -3.45 16.77
N LYS A 309 -1.75 -3.56 18.02
CA LYS A 309 -1.31 -4.82 18.61
C LYS A 309 -2.50 -5.63 19.08
N THR A 310 -2.52 -6.91 18.71
CA THR A 310 -3.54 -7.88 19.14
C THR A 310 -2.96 -8.82 20.19
N TYR A 311 -3.83 -9.47 20.97
CA TYR A 311 -3.44 -10.39 22.04
C TYR A 311 -4.39 -11.59 22.04
N CYS A 312 -3.88 -12.82 22.19
CA CYS A 312 -4.73 -14.02 22.30
C CYS A 312 -5.67 -13.97 23.52
N LYS A 313 -5.31 -13.19 24.55
CA LYS A 313 -6.15 -12.94 25.74
C LYS A 313 -7.27 -11.92 25.49
N LYS A 314 -7.24 -11.19 24.37
CA LYS A 314 -8.23 -10.17 23.97
C LYS A 314 -9.04 -10.66 22.76
N LEU A 315 -9.61 -11.86 22.89
CA LEU A 315 -10.44 -12.50 21.87
C LEU A 315 -11.83 -12.79 22.43
N GLU A 316 -12.85 -12.35 21.72
CA GLU A 316 -14.26 -12.64 22.00
C GLU A 316 -14.72 -13.79 21.11
N TYR A 317 -14.83 -14.99 21.71
CA TYR A 317 -15.25 -16.19 21.00
C TYR A 317 -16.78 -16.28 20.96
N MET A 318 -17.36 -16.38 19.77
CA MET A 318 -18.81 -16.52 19.61
C MET A 318 -19.39 -17.77 20.30
N THR A 319 -18.58 -18.82 20.48
CA THR A 319 -18.95 -20.04 21.22
C THR A 319 -19.18 -19.81 22.71
N ASN A 320 -18.74 -18.67 23.27
CA ASN A 320 -19.04 -18.31 24.65
C ASN A 320 -20.46 -17.74 24.81
N TYR A 321 -21.12 -17.39 23.70
CA TYR A 321 -22.42 -16.72 23.66
C TYR A 321 -23.50 -17.61 23.04
N PHE A 322 -23.11 -18.54 22.16
CA PHE A 322 -24.00 -19.48 21.50
C PHE A 322 -23.57 -20.91 21.78
N LYS A 323 -24.56 -21.77 22.08
CA LYS A 323 -24.34 -23.22 22.18
C LYS A 323 -23.90 -23.81 20.84
N GLU A 324 -24.48 -23.31 19.75
CA GLU A 324 -24.15 -23.70 18.37
C GLU A 324 -23.95 -22.45 17.53
N VAL A 325 -22.85 -22.39 16.79
CA VAL A 325 -22.56 -21.27 15.87
C VAL A 325 -23.10 -21.63 14.50
N ASP A 326 -24.34 -21.25 14.23
CA ASP A 326 -25.01 -21.50 12.94
C ASP A 326 -25.06 -20.30 12.00
N PHE A 327 -23.97 -19.55 11.97
CA PHE A 327 -23.79 -18.40 11.09
C PHE A 327 -22.35 -18.35 10.55
N TYR A 328 -22.15 -17.59 9.49
CA TYR A 328 -20.82 -17.25 9.00
C TYR A 328 -20.38 -15.92 9.64
N LEU A 329 -19.15 -15.88 10.13
CA LEU A 329 -18.53 -14.70 10.74
C LEU A 329 -17.34 -14.25 9.90
N TYR A 330 -17.39 -13.03 9.37
CA TYR A 330 -16.18 -12.30 9.00
C TYR A 330 -15.51 -11.85 10.30
N ALA A 331 -14.47 -12.55 10.73
CA ALA A 331 -13.83 -12.33 12.02
C ALA A 331 -12.89 -11.12 12.03
N GLY A 332 -12.59 -10.59 13.22
CA GLY A 332 -11.63 -9.50 13.42
C GLY A 332 -12.21 -8.31 14.19
N PRO A 333 -11.65 -7.09 13.99
CA PRO A 333 -12.06 -5.89 14.74
C PRO A 333 -13.30 -5.20 14.15
N ALA A 334 -13.68 -5.52 12.91
CA ALA A 334 -14.86 -5.01 12.22
C ALA A 334 -15.76 -6.18 11.79
N ALA A 335 -16.09 -7.03 12.76
CA ALA A 335 -16.68 -8.33 12.47
C ALA A 335 -18.14 -8.21 12.01
N ARG A 336 -18.51 -9.08 11.07
CA ARG A 336 -19.86 -9.12 10.48
C ARG A 336 -20.41 -10.54 10.49
N ILE A 337 -21.70 -10.67 10.71
CA ILE A 337 -22.38 -11.97 10.77
C ILE A 337 -23.46 -12.04 9.70
N ARG A 338 -23.48 -13.17 8.98
CA ARG A 338 -24.54 -13.53 8.02
C ARG A 338 -24.93 -15.00 8.15
N ALA A 339 -26.02 -15.39 7.50
CA ALA A 339 -26.38 -16.80 7.37
C ALA A 339 -25.25 -17.60 6.68
N LYS A 340 -25.12 -18.88 7.04
CA LYS A 340 -24.18 -19.78 6.35
C LYS A 340 -24.66 -20.14 4.95
N ASP A 341 -25.92 -20.56 4.85
CA ASP A 341 -26.54 -20.98 3.58
C ASP A 341 -26.96 -19.74 2.78
N VAL A 342 -26.12 -19.36 1.82
CA VAL A 342 -26.34 -18.22 0.93
C VAL A 342 -26.40 -18.72 -0.52
N PRO A 343 -27.26 -18.13 -1.38
CA PRO A 343 -28.06 -16.90 -1.16
C PRO A 343 -29.37 -17.13 -0.39
N LYS A 344 -29.77 -18.39 -0.19
CA LYS A 344 -31.10 -18.80 0.29
C LYS A 344 -31.55 -18.10 1.59
N ASP A 345 -30.70 -18.11 2.62
CA ASP A 345 -31.05 -17.59 3.94
C ASP A 345 -30.47 -16.19 4.21
N TYR A 346 -29.96 -15.51 3.17
CA TYR A 346 -29.32 -14.20 3.31
C TYR A 346 -30.25 -13.17 3.96
N PHE A 347 -31.50 -13.08 3.49
CA PHE A 347 -32.48 -12.12 4.00
C PHE A 347 -33.26 -12.60 5.24
N THR A 348 -33.31 -13.91 5.47
CA THR A 348 -34.04 -14.54 6.60
C THR A 348 -33.15 -14.82 7.81
N CYS A 349 -31.86 -14.45 7.74
CA CYS A 349 -30.91 -14.57 8.84
C CYS A 349 -31.47 -13.97 10.14
N LYS A 350 -31.59 -14.79 11.17
CA LYS A 350 -32.18 -14.40 12.47
C LYS A 350 -31.21 -13.50 13.24
N SER A 351 -31.36 -12.18 13.12
CA SER A 351 -30.53 -11.19 13.82
C SER A 351 -30.87 -11.05 15.32
N GLY A 352 -32.12 -11.34 15.72
CA GLY A 352 -32.60 -11.13 17.09
C GLY A 352 -31.73 -11.77 18.19
N PRO A 353 -31.38 -13.07 18.12
CA PRO A 353 -30.49 -13.70 19.09
C PRO A 353 -29.11 -13.04 19.21
N ILE A 354 -28.59 -12.47 18.11
CA ILE A 354 -27.28 -11.83 18.08
C ILE A 354 -27.32 -10.42 18.66
N LEU A 355 -28.42 -9.68 18.46
CA LEU A 355 -28.61 -8.37 19.10
C LEU A 355 -28.83 -8.50 20.61
N GLY A 356 -29.44 -9.61 21.03
CA GLY A 356 -29.60 -10.00 22.43
C GLY A 356 -28.28 -10.34 23.14
N LEU A 357 -27.13 -10.33 22.45
CA LEU A 357 -25.81 -10.46 23.07
C LEU A 357 -25.38 -9.21 23.84
N SER A 358 -26.10 -8.10 23.71
CA SER A 358 -25.76 -6.87 24.43
C SER A 358 -25.80 -7.14 25.95
N SER A 359 -24.64 -7.02 26.61
CA SER A 359 -24.48 -7.17 28.07
C SER A 359 -24.69 -8.60 28.61
N GLN A 360 -24.46 -9.64 27.80
CA GLN A 360 -24.54 -11.02 28.30
C GLN A 360 -23.38 -11.41 29.22
N ARG A 361 -22.24 -10.72 29.10
CA ARG A 361 -21.06 -10.95 29.94
C ARG A 361 -20.51 -9.63 30.46
N SER A 362 -19.82 -9.70 31.59
CA SER A 362 -19.11 -8.56 32.19
C SER A 362 -17.69 -8.99 32.58
N PRO A 363 -16.64 -8.35 32.03
CA PRO A 363 -16.68 -7.39 30.92
C PRO A 363 -16.94 -8.10 29.57
N GLN A 364 -17.67 -7.44 28.68
CA GLN A 364 -17.84 -7.82 27.27
C GLN A 364 -17.22 -6.73 26.40
N HIS A 365 -16.42 -7.12 25.40
CA HIS A 365 -15.55 -6.21 24.63
C HIS A 365 -15.96 -6.04 23.17
N PHE A 366 -17.24 -6.27 22.88
CA PHE A 366 -17.86 -5.88 21.64
C PHE A 366 -19.32 -5.51 21.89
N LYS A 367 -19.86 -4.67 21.02
CA LYS A 367 -21.29 -4.32 21.00
C LYS A 367 -21.90 -4.73 19.66
N PRO A 368 -22.95 -5.59 19.66
CA PRO A 368 -23.65 -5.92 18.43
C PRO A 368 -24.52 -4.73 17.99
N TYR A 369 -24.63 -4.56 16.68
CA TYR A 369 -25.44 -3.54 16.03
C TYR A 369 -26.16 -4.15 14.82
N LEU A 370 -27.39 -3.71 14.58
CA LEU A 370 -27.87 -3.67 13.21
C LEU A 370 -27.16 -2.51 12.51
N THR A 371 -26.73 -2.70 11.27
CA THR A 371 -25.94 -1.68 10.57
C THR A 371 -26.62 -0.31 10.45
N PRO A 372 -27.96 -0.18 10.31
CA PRO A 372 -28.62 1.12 10.38
C PRO A 372 -28.46 1.85 11.72
N ASP A 373 -28.21 1.12 12.82
CA ASP A 373 -28.06 1.65 14.17
C ASP A 373 -26.60 1.95 14.54
N LEU A 374 -25.64 1.62 13.67
CA LEU A 374 -24.26 2.02 13.84
C LEU A 374 -24.16 3.56 13.90
N PRO A 375 -23.17 4.12 14.63
CA PRO A 375 -22.91 5.55 14.62
C PRO A 375 -22.83 6.09 13.19
N LYS A 376 -23.72 7.04 12.84
CA LYS A 376 -23.88 7.53 11.46
C LYS A 376 -22.59 8.05 10.83
N ARG A 377 -21.67 8.56 11.65
CA ARG A 377 -20.31 8.99 11.25
C ARG A 377 -19.48 7.90 10.55
N PHE A 378 -19.87 6.63 10.63
CA PHE A 378 -19.18 5.55 9.93
C PHE A 378 -19.62 5.38 8.49
N HIS A 379 -20.82 5.86 8.09
CA HIS A 379 -21.35 5.68 6.73
C HIS A 379 -21.19 4.23 6.23
N TYR A 380 -21.67 3.28 7.04
CA TYR A 380 -21.43 1.85 6.85
C TYR A 380 -22.71 1.03 7.08
N ALA A 381 -23.71 1.27 6.22
CA ALA A 381 -24.98 0.55 6.25
C ALA A 381 -25.63 0.39 4.88
N ASN A 382 -25.48 1.37 3.98
CA ASN A 382 -26.25 1.48 2.75
C ASN A 382 -25.61 0.70 1.58
N ASN A 383 -25.35 -0.60 1.77
CA ASN A 383 -24.88 -1.48 0.72
C ASN A 383 -25.27 -2.93 1.03
N ILE A 384 -25.78 -3.66 0.02
CA ILE A 384 -26.20 -5.05 0.21
C ILE A 384 -25.06 -5.98 0.62
N ARG A 385 -23.80 -5.62 0.35
CA ARG A 385 -22.61 -6.39 0.76
C ARG A 385 -22.27 -6.23 2.24
N ILE A 386 -22.85 -5.23 2.90
CA ILE A 386 -22.69 -5.02 4.33
C ILE A 386 -23.75 -5.87 5.03
N ASP A 387 -23.31 -6.98 5.63
CA ASP A 387 -24.19 -7.86 6.38
C ASP A 387 -24.91 -7.09 7.50
N LYS A 388 -26.21 -7.34 7.70
CA LYS A 388 -27.05 -6.57 8.62
C LYS A 388 -26.53 -6.57 10.07
N VAL A 389 -25.86 -7.63 10.49
CA VAL A 389 -25.35 -7.78 11.86
C VAL A 389 -23.86 -7.46 11.89
N HIS A 390 -23.52 -6.44 12.66
CA HIS A 390 -22.15 -5.94 12.81
C HIS A 390 -21.74 -5.94 14.27
N LEU A 391 -20.50 -6.30 14.57
CA LEU A 391 -19.93 -6.24 15.92
C LEU A 391 -18.92 -5.08 15.97
N LEU A 392 -19.25 -4.05 16.73
CA LEU A 392 -18.31 -2.96 17.02
C LEU A 392 -17.43 -3.40 18.19
N VAL A 393 -16.16 -3.68 17.90
CA VAL A 393 -15.22 -4.28 18.85
C VAL A 393 -14.38 -3.20 19.54
N ASP A 394 -14.10 -3.38 20.82
CA ASP A 394 -13.22 -2.50 21.59
C ASP A 394 -11.79 -2.50 21.03
N ARG A 395 -11.04 -1.44 21.32
CA ARG A 395 -9.64 -1.32 20.90
C ARG A 395 -8.81 -2.52 21.37
N GLN A 396 -7.98 -3.08 20.48
CA GLN A 396 -7.14 -4.28 20.68
C GLN A 396 -7.89 -5.60 20.86
N TRP A 397 -9.22 -5.61 20.78
CA TRP A 397 -10.02 -6.82 20.82
C TRP A 397 -10.38 -7.30 19.41
N LEU A 398 -10.64 -8.60 19.28
CA LEU A 398 -11.15 -9.22 18.06
C LEU A 398 -12.34 -10.12 18.40
N ALA A 399 -13.36 -10.14 17.54
CA ALA A 399 -14.43 -11.13 17.61
C ALA A 399 -14.14 -12.28 16.63
N VAL A 400 -14.21 -13.53 17.11
CA VAL A 400 -13.78 -14.72 16.38
C VAL A 400 -14.71 -15.91 16.61
N THR A 401 -14.62 -16.93 15.73
CA THR A 401 -15.12 -18.28 15.99
C THR A 401 -13.96 -19.20 16.41
N PHE A 402 -14.26 -20.33 17.06
CA PHE A 402 -13.23 -21.26 17.54
C PHE A 402 -12.32 -21.80 16.41
N PHE A 403 -12.89 -21.98 15.21
CA PHE A 403 -12.15 -22.43 14.01
C PHE A 403 -11.17 -21.40 13.45
N PHE A 404 -11.28 -20.11 13.83
CA PHE A 404 -10.41 -19.04 13.33
C PHE A 404 -8.96 -19.19 13.81
N LEU A 405 -8.73 -19.77 15.00
CA LEU A 405 -7.38 -19.96 15.54
C LEU A 405 -6.58 -21.04 14.77
N LEU A 406 -7.26 -22.07 14.25
CA LEU A 406 -6.64 -23.13 13.45
C LEU A 406 -6.09 -22.60 12.12
N LEU A 407 -6.82 -21.69 11.48
CA LEU A 407 -6.40 -21.03 10.24
C LEU A 407 -5.18 -20.09 10.46
N LEU A 408 -5.17 -19.33 11.56
CA LEU A 408 -4.02 -18.47 11.92
C LEU A 408 -2.75 -19.26 12.25
N LEU A 409 -2.90 -20.46 12.84
CA LEU A 409 -1.78 -21.37 13.11
C LEU A 409 -1.25 -22.02 11.83
N GLN A 410 -2.13 -22.34 10.86
CA GLN A 410 -1.72 -22.85 9.55
C GLN A 410 -0.99 -21.79 8.71
N SER A 411 -1.42 -20.52 8.73
CA SER A 411 -0.72 -19.46 7.99
C SER A 411 0.71 -19.19 8.49
N ARG A 412 1.03 -19.50 9.75
CA ARG A 412 2.39 -19.42 10.30
C ARG A 412 3.31 -20.57 9.90
N LEU A 413 2.77 -21.66 9.36
CA LEU A 413 3.55 -22.80 8.88
C LEU A 413 3.91 -22.68 7.39
N TYR A 414 3.34 -21.69 6.69
CA TYR A 414 3.55 -21.45 5.25
C TYR A 414 4.14 -20.07 4.93
N SER A 415 4.53 -19.29 5.94
CA SER A 415 5.41 -18.11 5.83
C SER A 415 6.77 -18.43 6.42
#